data_AF-A0A1B6DU78-F1
#
_entry.id   AF-A0A1B6DU78-F1
#
_cell.length_a   1.000
_cell.length_b   1.000
_cell.length_c   1.000
_cell.angle_alpha   90.00
_cell.angle_beta   90.00
_cell.angle_gamma   90.00
#
_symmetry.space_group_name_H-M   'P 1'
#
loop_
_entity.id
_entity.type
_entity.pdbx_description
1 polymer ?
#
loop_
_entity_poly.entity_id
_entity_poly.type
_entity_poly.pdbx_seq_one_letter_code
_entity_poly.pdbx_strand_id
1 'polypeptide(L)'
;MDGATMNIGAVGALRNIKSAVSVARRVLENTHHSILVGELAKQFAVSLGYSEESLSTNESIAKCNDWKKISCQPNFWTNVKPDPSTSCGPYSPKQTKIQNDKNVGIDKYNHDTIGMLAIDAKGNVAAGTSSNGAKHKIPGRVGDAPLVGAGSYADNTVGGAACTGD
;
A
#
# COMPACT_ATOMS: atom_id res chain seq x y z
N MET A 1 -13.25 -3.04 6.28
CA MET A 1 -14.39 -2.23 6.74
C MET A 1 -15.57 -3.15 6.92
N ASP A 2 -16.28 -2.96 8.03
CA ASP A 2 -17.56 -3.63 8.31
C ASP A 2 -18.68 -2.63 8.01
N GLY A 3 -19.55 -2.96 7.04
CA GLY A 3 -20.64 -2.08 6.61
C GLY A 3 -21.83 -2.05 7.58
N ALA A 4 -21.90 -2.95 8.55
CA ALA A 4 -22.95 -2.93 9.57
C ALA A 4 -22.63 -1.90 10.67
N THR A 5 -21.36 -1.85 11.08
CA THR A 5 -20.89 -1.02 12.20
C THR A 5 -20.18 0.25 11.76
N MET A 6 -19.83 0.34 10.47
CA MET A 6 -18.93 1.35 9.91
C MET A 6 -17.52 1.31 10.54
N ASN A 7 -17.17 0.23 11.25
CA ASN A 7 -15.85 0.08 11.83
C ASN A 7 -14.79 -0.17 10.76
N ILE A 8 -13.62 0.40 11.02
CA ILE A 8 -12.51 0.49 10.09
C ILE A 8 -11.23 0.06 10.80
N GLY A 9 -10.39 -0.68 10.09
CA GLY A 9 -9.01 -0.86 10.46
C GLY A 9 -8.14 -0.96 9.23
N ALA A 10 -6.99 -0.31 9.29
CA ALA A 10 -6.05 -0.21 8.18
C ALA A 10 -4.61 -0.17 8.68
N VAL A 11 -3.70 -0.66 7.84
CA VAL A 11 -2.26 -0.55 8.06
C VAL A 11 -1.55 -0.05 6.80
N GLY A 12 -0.74 0.99 6.94
CA GLY A 12 0.04 1.57 5.83
C GLY A 12 1.54 1.39 6.04
N ALA A 13 2.29 1.16 4.96
CA ALA A 13 3.75 0.99 5.02
C ALA A 13 4.24 -0.05 6.06
N LEU A 14 3.42 -1.07 6.33
CA LEU A 14 3.75 -2.17 7.25
C LEU A 14 4.86 -3.03 6.62
N ARG A 15 5.94 -3.27 7.38
CA ARG A 15 7.06 -4.08 6.92
C ARG A 15 7.16 -5.35 7.75
N ASN A 16 7.69 -6.41 7.14
CA ASN A 16 8.06 -7.67 7.77
C ASN A 16 6.91 -8.43 8.46
N ILE A 17 5.66 -8.17 8.11
CA ILE A 17 4.49 -8.91 8.60
C ILE A 17 3.72 -9.42 7.40
N LYS A 18 3.62 -10.74 7.26
CA LYS A 18 3.04 -11.39 6.08
C LYS A 18 1.55 -11.12 5.91
N SER A 19 0.78 -11.16 7.00
CA SER A 19 -0.68 -11.06 6.96
C SER A 19 -1.17 -9.64 7.28
N ALA A 20 -0.88 -8.67 6.40
CA ALA A 20 -1.24 -7.27 6.61
C ALA A 20 -2.74 -7.03 6.85
N VAL A 21 -3.62 -7.70 6.10
CA VAL A 21 -5.08 -7.60 6.28
C VAL A 21 -5.54 -8.10 7.66
N SER A 22 -4.86 -9.10 8.22
CA SER A 22 -5.16 -9.59 9.57
C SER A 22 -4.76 -8.56 10.61
N VAL A 23 -3.65 -7.84 10.43
CA VAL A 23 -3.27 -6.72 11.32
C VAL A 23 -4.26 -5.57 11.21
N ALA A 24 -4.69 -5.21 9.98
CA ALA A 24 -5.74 -4.22 9.77
C ALA A 24 -7.04 -4.61 10.50
N ARG A 25 -7.41 -5.89 10.49
CA ARG A 25 -8.54 -6.40 11.28
C ARG A 25 -8.33 -6.24 12.78
N ARG A 26 -7.11 -6.40 13.31
CA ARG A 26 -6.82 -6.10 14.72
C ARG A 26 -6.91 -4.62 15.06
N VAL A 27 -6.57 -3.73 14.14
CA VAL A 27 -6.83 -2.28 14.31
C VAL A 27 -8.34 -2.05 14.48
N LEU A 28 -9.16 -2.68 13.63
CA LEU A 28 -10.62 -2.60 13.66
C LEU A 28 -11.22 -3.15 14.96
N GLU A 29 -10.75 -4.32 15.41
CA GLU A 29 -11.36 -5.06 16.53
C GLU A 29 -10.82 -4.66 17.91
N ASN A 30 -9.60 -4.13 18.00
CA ASN A 30 -8.89 -3.99 19.27
C ASN A 30 -8.40 -2.57 19.56
N THR A 31 -8.79 -1.58 18.76
CA THR A 31 -8.42 -0.19 19.00
C THR A 31 -9.59 0.75 18.69
N HIS A 32 -9.52 1.97 19.19
CA HIS A 32 -10.40 3.08 18.73
C HIS A 32 -9.78 3.86 17.56
N HIS A 33 -8.68 3.37 16.99
CA HIS A 33 -8.02 3.99 15.84
C HIS A 33 -8.48 3.32 14.54
N SER A 34 -8.44 4.06 13.44
CA SER A 34 -8.81 3.54 12.13
C SER A 34 -7.60 3.10 11.29
N ILE A 35 -6.42 3.68 11.53
CA ILE A 35 -5.22 3.41 10.74
C ILE A 35 -3.95 3.51 11.59
N LEU A 36 -3.03 2.57 11.41
CA LEU A 36 -1.67 2.61 11.93
C LEU A 36 -0.66 2.52 10.79
N VAL A 37 0.50 3.15 10.90
CA VAL A 37 1.49 3.15 9.80
C VAL A 37 2.93 2.86 10.23
N GLY A 38 3.71 2.36 9.27
CA GLY A 38 5.16 2.23 9.36
C GLY A 38 5.64 1.27 10.45
N GLU A 39 6.76 1.61 11.07
CA GLU A 39 7.42 0.78 12.07
C GLU A 39 6.57 0.58 13.33
N LEU A 40 5.78 1.58 13.75
CA LEU A 40 4.92 1.45 14.92
C LEU A 40 3.70 0.54 14.66
N ALA A 41 3.20 0.47 13.43
CA ALA A 41 2.20 -0.54 13.05
C ALA A 41 2.77 -1.96 13.13
N LYS A 42 4.05 -2.15 12.81
CA LYS A 42 4.74 -3.43 12.99
C LYS A 42 4.87 -3.78 14.47
N GLN A 43 5.30 -2.84 15.32
CA GLN A 43 5.39 -3.08 16.76
C GLN A 43 4.03 -3.45 17.38
N PHE A 44 2.95 -2.79 16.94
CA PHE A 44 1.59 -3.18 17.29
C PHE A 44 1.28 -4.63 16.88
N ALA A 45 1.58 -5.01 15.63
CA ALA A 45 1.38 -6.38 15.17
C ALA A 45 2.18 -7.40 16.02
N VAL A 46 3.45 -7.13 16.29
CA VAL A 46 4.31 -8.00 17.10
C VAL A 46 3.77 -8.13 18.52
N SER A 47 3.25 -7.05 19.13
CA SER A 47 2.63 -7.10 20.46
C SER A 47 1.38 -7.99 20.53
N LEU A 48 0.75 -8.25 19.39
CA LEU A 48 -0.40 -9.15 19.25
C LEU A 48 0.00 -10.57 18.81
N GLY A 49 1.30 -10.89 18.78
CA GLY A 49 1.82 -12.23 18.49
C GLY A 49 2.08 -12.54 17.02
N TYR A 50 2.06 -11.54 16.13
CA TYR A 50 2.47 -11.74 14.74
C TYR A 50 4.00 -11.87 14.64
N SER A 51 4.47 -12.85 13.85
CA SER A 51 5.91 -13.05 13.63
C SER A 51 6.49 -12.02 12.66
N GLU A 52 7.61 -11.41 13.04
CA GLU A 52 8.41 -10.58 12.14
C GLU A 52 9.28 -11.48 11.24
N GLU A 53 9.11 -11.38 9.92
CA GLU A 53 9.88 -12.14 8.95
C GLU A 53 10.17 -11.33 7.67
N SER A 54 11.24 -11.69 6.95
CA SER A 54 11.50 -11.09 5.65
C SER A 54 10.43 -11.53 4.65
N LEU A 55 9.77 -10.56 4.02
CA LEU A 55 8.82 -10.80 2.93
C LEU A 55 9.50 -10.88 1.56
N SER A 56 10.82 -10.71 1.51
CA SER A 56 11.58 -10.70 0.25
C SER A 56 11.86 -12.13 -0.21
N THR A 57 11.42 -12.45 -1.42
CA THR A 57 11.80 -13.68 -2.12
C THR A 57 13.10 -13.48 -2.92
N ASN A 58 13.80 -14.56 -3.26
CA ASN A 58 14.96 -14.51 -4.16
C ASN A 58 14.64 -13.80 -5.47
N GLU A 59 13.44 -14.02 -6.01
CA GLU A 59 12.95 -13.35 -7.22
C GLU A 59 12.79 -11.84 -7.02
N SER A 60 12.15 -11.40 -5.92
CA SER A 60 11.96 -9.98 -5.63
C SER A 60 13.29 -9.24 -5.41
N ILE A 61 14.27 -9.93 -4.81
CA ILE A 61 15.63 -9.42 -4.59
C ILE A 61 16.34 -9.27 -5.93
N ALA A 62 16.28 -10.28 -6.80
CA ALA A 62 16.86 -10.22 -8.14
C ALA A 62 16.28 -9.06 -8.95
N LYS A 63 14.95 -8.93 -8.99
CA LYS A 63 14.25 -7.80 -9.66
C LYS A 63 14.70 -6.44 -9.12
N CYS A 64 14.84 -6.30 -7.80
CA CYS A 64 15.34 -5.07 -7.17
C CYS A 64 16.79 -4.77 -7.55
N ASN A 65 17.65 -5.78 -7.62
CA ASN A 65 19.04 -5.63 -8.02
C ASN A 65 19.16 -5.25 -9.50
N ASP A 66 18.39 -5.87 -10.39
CA ASP A 66 18.40 -5.56 -11.82
C ASP A 66 17.89 -4.13 -12.07
N TRP A 67 16.83 -3.71 -11.37
CA TRP A 67 16.36 -2.32 -11.38
C TRP A 67 17.46 -1.32 -10.97
N LYS A 68 18.25 -1.63 -9.94
CA LYS A 68 19.39 -0.79 -9.52
C LYS A 68 20.50 -0.74 -10.56
N LYS A 69 20.75 -1.82 -11.30
CA LYS A 69 21.78 -1.86 -12.37
C LYS A 69 21.43 -0.94 -13.54
N ILE A 70 20.14 -0.71 -13.80
CA ILE A 70 19.66 0.20 -14.86
C ILE A 70 19.37 1.60 -14.32
N SER A 71 20.18 2.08 -13.39
CA SER A 71 20.03 3.40 -12.75
C SER A 71 18.64 3.65 -12.17
N CYS A 72 18.03 2.62 -11.58
CA CYS A 72 16.75 2.72 -10.90
C CYS A 72 15.61 3.21 -11.83
N GLN A 73 15.52 2.66 -13.04
CA GLN A 73 14.47 2.98 -14.01
C GLN A 73 13.46 1.84 -14.19
N PRO A 74 12.15 2.14 -14.30
CA PRO A 74 11.53 3.46 -14.08
C PRO A 74 11.50 3.81 -12.58
N ASN A 75 11.39 5.10 -12.25
CA ASN A 75 11.14 5.57 -10.88
C ASN A 75 10.17 6.76 -10.86
N PHE A 76 9.71 7.13 -9.66
CA PHE A 76 8.67 8.15 -9.43
C PHE A 76 9.22 9.54 -9.07
N TRP A 77 10.55 9.75 -9.14
CA TRP A 77 11.12 11.06 -8.83
C TRP A 77 10.94 12.02 -10.00
N THR A 78 10.42 13.20 -9.72
CA THR A 78 10.25 14.29 -10.69
C THR A 78 10.87 15.56 -10.12
N ASN A 79 11.27 16.49 -10.99
CA ASN A 79 11.80 17.80 -10.58
C ASN A 79 12.97 17.75 -9.56
N VAL A 80 13.91 16.82 -9.72
CA VAL A 80 15.09 16.67 -8.86
C VAL A 80 16.42 16.70 -9.64
N LYS A 81 17.53 16.97 -8.94
CA LYS A 81 18.93 16.80 -9.38
C LYS A 81 19.62 15.71 -8.53
N PRO A 82 20.47 14.85 -9.12
CA PRO A 82 20.72 14.68 -10.55
C PRO A 82 19.46 14.23 -11.33
N ASP A 83 19.52 14.21 -12.66
CA ASP A 83 18.37 13.85 -13.50
C ASP A 83 17.81 12.45 -13.11
N PRO A 84 16.53 12.36 -12.68
CA PRO A 84 15.95 11.11 -12.22
C PRO A 84 15.77 10.07 -13.32
N SER A 85 15.88 10.43 -14.60
CA SER A 85 15.83 9.46 -15.72
C SER A 85 17.13 8.69 -15.94
N THR A 86 18.24 9.15 -15.34
CA THR A 86 19.59 8.59 -15.57
C THR A 86 20.37 8.28 -14.30
N SER A 87 19.87 8.69 -13.13
CA SER A 87 20.50 8.49 -11.83
C SER A 87 19.58 7.72 -10.88
N CYS A 88 20.14 7.18 -9.80
CA CYS A 88 19.38 6.65 -8.66
C CYS A 88 19.42 7.61 -7.44
N GLY A 89 19.88 8.85 -7.64
CA GLY A 89 20.13 9.81 -6.57
C GLY A 89 21.48 9.59 -5.87
N PRO A 90 21.67 10.13 -4.64
CA PRO A 90 20.67 10.85 -3.85
C PRO A 90 20.15 12.10 -4.57
N TYR A 91 18.86 12.38 -4.39
CA TYR A 91 18.17 13.46 -5.08
C TYR A 91 18.07 14.71 -4.21
N SER A 92 18.12 15.87 -4.86
CA SER A 92 17.87 17.19 -4.28
C SER A 92 16.83 17.94 -5.11
N PRO A 93 15.93 18.73 -4.50
CA PRO A 93 14.91 19.47 -5.24
C PRO A 93 15.51 20.46 -6.24
N LYS A 94 14.91 20.58 -7.44
CA LYS A 94 15.17 21.67 -8.38
C LYS A 94 14.31 22.89 -8.00
N GLN A 95 14.90 24.09 -8.03
CA GLN A 95 14.17 25.36 -7.80
C GLN A 95 13.28 25.79 -8.97
N THR A 96 13.27 25.05 -10.08
CA THR A 96 12.49 25.38 -11.28
C THR A 96 11.03 24.93 -11.19
N LYS A 97 10.14 25.62 -11.93
CA LYS A 97 8.71 25.29 -12.03
C LYS A 97 8.51 23.84 -12.48
N ILE A 98 7.51 23.17 -11.89
CA ILE A 98 7.07 21.81 -12.21
C ILE A 98 6.79 21.74 -13.72
N GLN A 99 7.55 20.91 -14.44
CA GLN A 99 7.15 20.48 -15.78
C GLN A 99 6.22 19.28 -15.62
N ASN A 100 5.20 19.18 -16.49
CA ASN A 100 4.35 17.99 -16.57
C ASN A 100 5.21 16.82 -17.03
N ASP A 101 5.73 16.06 -16.06
CA ASP A 101 6.46 14.83 -16.34
C ASP A 101 5.51 13.75 -16.84
N LYS A 102 6.05 12.83 -17.66
CA LYS A 102 5.29 11.69 -18.17
C LYS A 102 4.86 10.80 -17.00
N ASN A 103 3.58 10.43 -16.97
CA ASN A 103 3.06 9.44 -16.02
C ASN A 103 3.88 8.14 -16.15
N VAL A 104 4.54 7.74 -15.06
CA VAL A 104 5.02 6.36 -14.92
C VAL A 104 3.78 5.51 -14.69
N GLY A 105 3.28 4.91 -15.77
CA GLY A 105 2.03 4.16 -15.75
C GLY A 105 2.15 2.94 -14.82
N ILE A 106 1.23 2.84 -13.86
CA ILE A 106 1.00 1.60 -13.13
C ILE A 106 0.10 0.73 -14.00
N ASP A 107 0.67 -0.35 -14.53
CA ASP A 107 -0.05 -1.36 -15.29
C ASP A 107 -0.25 -2.65 -14.47
N LYS A 108 -0.89 -3.65 -15.09
CA LYS A 108 -1.13 -4.97 -14.50
C LYS A 108 0.15 -5.72 -14.08
N TYR A 109 1.32 -5.28 -14.51
CA TYR A 109 2.61 -5.84 -14.15
C TYR A 109 3.35 -5.00 -13.10
N ASN A 110 2.82 -3.85 -12.68
CA ASN A 110 3.47 -2.93 -11.77
C ASN A 110 2.81 -2.85 -10.39
N HIS A 111 1.76 -3.62 -10.16
CA HIS A 111 1.02 -3.60 -8.90
C HIS A 111 0.31 -4.93 -8.64
N ASP A 112 0.39 -5.43 -7.41
CA ASP A 112 -0.39 -6.58 -6.92
C ASP A 112 -1.39 -6.12 -5.84
N THR A 113 -2.61 -5.70 -6.25
CA THR A 113 -3.73 -5.34 -5.34
C THR A 113 -4.79 -6.40 -5.47
N ILE A 114 -5.31 -6.85 -4.33
CA ILE A 114 -6.57 -7.57 -4.26
C ILE A 114 -7.57 -6.74 -3.46
N GLY A 115 -8.75 -6.53 -4.05
CA GLY A 115 -9.93 -6.01 -3.39
C GLY A 115 -10.97 -7.12 -3.29
N MET A 116 -11.65 -7.22 -2.15
CA MET A 116 -12.67 -8.24 -1.91
C MET A 116 -13.87 -7.62 -1.21
N LEU A 117 -15.04 -8.01 -1.70
CA LEU A 117 -16.35 -7.71 -1.11
C LEU A 117 -17.03 -9.02 -0.77
N ALA A 118 -17.67 -9.07 0.39
CA ALA A 118 -18.49 -10.20 0.80
C ALA A 118 -19.82 -9.70 1.35
N ILE A 119 -20.89 -10.40 1.01
CA ILE A 119 -22.21 -10.23 1.61
C ILE A 119 -22.55 -11.56 2.28
N ASP A 120 -22.79 -11.53 3.59
CA ASP A 120 -23.16 -12.73 4.34
C ASP A 120 -24.65 -13.08 4.18
N ALA A 121 -25.07 -14.23 4.72
CA ALA A 121 -26.46 -14.69 4.65
C ALA A 121 -27.47 -13.80 5.42
N LYS A 122 -26.99 -12.89 6.27
CA LYS A 122 -27.82 -11.91 6.98
C LYS A 122 -27.88 -10.56 6.25
N GLY A 123 -27.20 -10.44 5.10
CA GLY A 123 -27.11 -9.21 4.33
C GLY A 123 -26.03 -8.23 4.82
N ASN A 124 -25.12 -8.64 5.71
CA ASN A 124 -24.03 -7.77 6.13
C ASN A 124 -22.95 -7.71 5.04
N VAL A 125 -22.53 -6.49 4.73
CA VAL A 125 -21.52 -6.18 3.73
C VAL A 125 -20.19 -5.94 4.42
N ALA A 126 -19.14 -6.60 3.94
CA ALA A 126 -17.77 -6.32 4.36
C ALA A 126 -16.88 -6.08 3.13
N ALA A 127 -15.94 -5.17 3.26
CA ALA A 127 -14.99 -4.83 2.21
C ALA A 127 -13.56 -4.80 2.74
N GLY A 128 -12.60 -5.22 1.93
CA GLY A 128 -11.19 -5.14 2.26
C GLY A 128 -10.30 -5.10 1.02
N THR A 129 -9.19 -4.39 1.14
CA THR A 129 -8.18 -4.23 0.09
C THR A 129 -6.80 -4.46 0.67
N SER A 130 -5.94 -5.19 -0.05
CA SER A 130 -4.56 -5.45 0.36
C SER A 130 -3.63 -5.33 -0.84
N SER A 131 -2.45 -4.76 -0.60
CA SER A 131 -1.54 -4.35 -1.66
C SER A 131 -0.11 -4.17 -1.16
N ASN A 132 0.87 -4.55 -2.00
CA ASN A 132 2.28 -4.20 -1.81
C ASN A 132 2.63 -2.79 -2.34
N GLY A 133 1.70 -2.15 -3.05
CA GLY A 133 1.85 -0.88 -3.73
C GLY A 133 2.60 -1.00 -5.06
N ALA A 134 2.84 0.15 -5.68
CA ALA A 134 3.60 0.24 -6.92
C ALA A 134 5.03 -0.32 -6.75
N LYS A 135 5.49 -1.11 -7.73
CA LYS A 135 6.88 -1.59 -7.78
C LYS A 135 7.85 -0.41 -7.79
N HIS A 136 8.94 -0.52 -7.03
CA HIS A 136 9.98 0.52 -6.92
C HIS A 136 9.49 1.91 -6.47
N LYS A 137 8.34 1.98 -5.79
CA LYS A 137 7.83 3.21 -5.17
C LYS A 137 8.87 3.87 -4.26
N ILE A 138 8.78 5.19 -4.14
CA ILE A 138 9.56 5.96 -3.15
C ILE A 138 9.26 5.38 -1.75
N PRO A 139 10.28 5.08 -0.92
CA PRO A 139 10.07 4.56 0.43
C PRO A 139 9.13 5.46 1.23
N GLY A 140 8.12 4.84 1.85
CA GLY A 140 7.06 5.56 2.57
C GLY A 140 5.81 5.88 1.74
N ARG A 141 5.81 5.68 0.40
CA ARG A 141 4.60 5.87 -0.43
C ARG A 141 3.49 4.92 0.01
N VAL A 142 2.32 5.50 0.29
CA VAL A 142 1.06 4.83 0.59
C VAL A 142 0.12 4.99 -0.61
N GLY A 143 -0.54 3.91 -1.03
CA GLY A 143 -1.55 3.93 -2.09
C GLY A 143 -2.97 4.04 -1.54
N ASP A 144 -3.96 3.71 -2.37
CA ASP A 144 -5.39 3.68 -2.04
C ASP A 144 -5.77 2.55 -1.06
N ALA A 145 -5.13 1.39 -1.14
CA ALA A 145 -5.52 0.18 -0.42
C ALA A 145 -5.78 0.36 1.10
N PRO A 146 -4.92 1.05 1.89
CA PRO A 146 -5.18 1.28 3.31
C PRO A 146 -6.02 2.53 3.60
N LEU A 147 -6.45 3.28 2.57
CA LEU A 147 -7.27 4.48 2.72
C LEU A 147 -8.74 4.12 2.53
N VAL A 148 -9.52 4.20 3.61
CA VAL A 148 -10.96 3.90 3.54
C VAL A 148 -11.69 4.93 2.67
N GLY A 149 -12.58 4.43 1.82
CA GLY A 149 -13.27 5.23 0.80
C GLY A 149 -12.49 5.38 -0.50
N ALA A 150 -11.19 5.06 -0.52
CA ALA A 150 -10.41 4.96 -1.76
C ALA A 150 -10.25 3.50 -2.18
N GLY A 151 -9.54 2.69 -1.36
CA GLY A 151 -9.25 1.30 -1.71
C GLY A 151 -10.46 0.39 -1.56
N SER A 152 -11.29 0.60 -0.55
CA SER A 152 -12.57 -0.08 -0.38
C SER A 152 -13.53 0.68 0.54
N TYR A 153 -14.82 0.35 0.39
CA TYR A 153 -15.91 0.88 1.20
C TYR A 153 -17.05 -0.16 1.33
N ALA A 154 -17.73 -0.18 2.47
CA ALA A 154 -18.90 -1.02 2.72
C ALA A 154 -19.91 -0.25 3.58
N ASP A 155 -21.19 -0.33 3.21
CA ASP A 155 -22.32 0.24 3.93
C ASP A 155 -23.52 -0.69 3.74
N ASN A 156 -24.06 -1.26 4.82
CA ASN A 156 -25.19 -2.18 4.75
C ASN A 156 -26.46 -1.56 4.17
N THR A 157 -26.59 -0.24 4.21
CA THR A 157 -27.76 0.48 3.69
C THR A 157 -27.69 0.74 2.18
N VAL A 158 -26.51 0.56 1.57
CA VAL A 158 -26.25 0.87 0.16
C VAL A 158 -25.58 -0.28 -0.59
N GLY A 159 -24.43 -0.78 -0.11
CA GLY A 159 -23.62 -1.80 -0.78
C GLY A 159 -22.12 -1.67 -0.45
N GLY A 160 -21.26 -2.22 -1.31
CA GLY A 160 -19.82 -2.13 -1.13
C GLY A 160 -19.06 -2.02 -2.44
N ALA A 161 -17.86 -1.44 -2.36
CA ALA A 161 -16.95 -1.24 -3.49
C ALA A 161 -15.51 -1.56 -3.07
N ALA A 162 -14.71 -2.07 -3.99
CA ALA A 162 -13.27 -2.28 -3.82
C ALA A 162 -12.53 -1.94 -5.11
N CYS A 163 -11.37 -1.32 -4.97
CA CYS A 163 -10.58 -0.75 -6.06
C CYS A 163 -9.25 -1.50 -6.24
N THR A 164 -8.68 -1.34 -7.44
CA THR A 164 -7.33 -1.79 -7.82
C THR A 164 -6.83 -0.90 -8.97
N GLY A 165 -5.52 -0.77 -9.13
CA GLY A 165 -4.92 0.10 -10.15
C GLY A 165 -4.29 1.37 -9.58
N ASP A 166 -4.21 2.40 -10.42
CA ASP A 166 -3.72 3.77 -10.12
C ASP A 166 -4.63 4.79 -10.81
#